data_AF-A0ABD2T154-F1
#
_entry.id   AF-A0ABD2T154-F1
#
_cell.length_a   1.000
_cell.length_b   1.000
_cell.length_c   1.000
_cell.angle_alpha   90.00
_cell.angle_beta   90.00
_cell.angle_gamma   90.00
#
_symmetry.space_group_name_H-M   'P 1'
#
loop_
_entity.id
_entity.type
_entity.pdbx_description
1 polymer ?
#
loop_
_entity_poly.entity_id
_entity_poly.type
_entity_poly.pdbx_seq_one_letter_code
_entity_poly.pdbx_strand_id
1 'polypeptide(L)'
;MSVEERPSTLVVDPLLKDLSEKKQNFRRNVVSLAAELKEVRSRLAYQEQFFVRETLTRQEAESKAKKMEEEINKLQKNLEEKNGELQFSALNTEKYVKQLDDLKSQLSATQATADASAASAESAQLQCLVLLKELDEKNSSLKEHEVRVNKLGEQLDLLQKDLQARESSQRQLKDEVVRVEHDIMQALAKSGANTDCELRKVLDEVSLKNIEKMNKLLTNKDEELAKLRDEIRIMSAHWKLKTKELESQLEKHRRADQELKKRIMKLEFCLQESRTQIRKLQRMGERRDKAIKELRDQLSTKQVGTSSNNNQNFWDTSGFKVVVSMSMLMLVLFSKR
;
A
#
# COMPACT_ATOMS: atom_id res chain seq x y z
N MET A 1 -114.09 87.50 -37.40
CA MET A 1 -115.04 86.46 -37.86
C MET A 1 -114.88 85.30 -36.88
N SER A 2 -115.44 85.34 -35.68
CA SER A 2 -116.88 85.27 -35.34
C SER A 2 -117.53 84.02 -35.92
N VAL A 3 -117.29 82.86 -35.29
CA VAL A 3 -118.33 81.86 -35.07
C VAL A 3 -118.20 81.40 -33.62
N GLU A 4 -119.19 81.85 -32.86
CA GLU A 4 -119.49 81.52 -31.49
C GLU A 4 -120.29 80.21 -31.52
N GLU A 5 -119.73 79.12 -31.00
CA GLU A 5 -120.53 77.97 -30.57
C GLU A 5 -120.28 77.71 -29.10
N ARG A 6 -121.34 77.99 -28.32
CA ARG A 6 -121.46 77.77 -26.89
C ARG A 6 -121.42 76.27 -26.55
N PRO A 7 -121.04 75.94 -25.30
CA PRO A 7 -120.62 74.61 -24.92
C PRO A 7 -121.82 73.69 -24.74
N SER A 8 -121.84 72.57 -25.45
CA SER A 8 -122.66 71.43 -25.05
C SER A 8 -122.00 70.78 -23.84
N THR A 9 -122.32 71.30 -22.65
CA THR A 9 -122.16 70.60 -21.37
C THR A 9 -123.04 69.35 -21.38
N LEU A 10 -122.55 68.29 -22.02
CA LEU A 10 -122.91 66.93 -21.65
C LEU A 10 -122.34 66.72 -20.26
N VAL A 11 -123.19 66.87 -19.23
CA VAL A 11 -122.94 66.34 -17.90
C VAL A 11 -122.73 64.85 -18.07
N VAL A 12 -121.48 64.44 -18.24
CA VAL A 12 -121.08 63.04 -18.21
C VAL A 12 -121.40 62.54 -16.81
N ASP A 13 -122.30 61.56 -16.72
CA ASP A 13 -122.65 60.86 -15.50
C ASP A 13 -121.38 60.53 -14.69
N PRO A 14 -121.26 60.98 -13.42
CA PRO A 14 -120.06 60.79 -12.60
C PRO A 14 -119.56 59.34 -12.56
N LEU A 15 -120.48 58.37 -12.66
CA LEU A 15 -120.16 56.94 -12.71
C LEU A 15 -119.50 56.50 -14.03
N LEU A 16 -119.92 57.07 -15.17
CA LEU A 16 -119.31 56.79 -16.48
C LEU A 16 -117.93 57.42 -16.62
N LYS A 17 -117.71 58.59 -16.00
CA LYS A 17 -116.39 59.24 -15.92
C LYS A 17 -115.42 58.39 -15.09
N ASP A 18 -115.83 57.91 -13.92
CA ASP A 18 -115.04 57.00 -13.05
C ASP A 18 -114.72 55.67 -13.75
N LEU A 19 -115.68 55.07 -14.47
CA LEU A 19 -115.46 53.87 -15.28
C LEU A 19 -114.43 54.11 -16.40
N SER A 20 -114.50 55.25 -17.09
CA SER A 20 -113.53 55.58 -18.15
C SER A 20 -112.12 55.83 -17.60
N GLU A 21 -112.02 56.44 -16.42
CA GLU A 21 -110.77 56.72 -15.72
C GLU A 21 -110.13 55.42 -15.19
N LYS A 22 -110.92 54.53 -14.57
CA LYS A 22 -110.48 53.18 -14.17
C LYS A 22 -110.03 52.35 -15.36
N LYS A 23 -110.75 52.38 -16.50
CA LYS A 23 -110.36 51.69 -17.73
C LYS A 23 -109.04 52.24 -18.29
N GLN A 24 -108.84 53.56 -18.26
CA GLN A 24 -107.60 54.18 -18.72
C GLN A 24 -106.43 53.87 -17.77
N ASN A 25 -106.64 53.91 -16.46
CA ASN A 25 -105.66 53.52 -15.45
C ASN A 25 -105.28 52.05 -15.57
N PHE A 26 -106.25 51.16 -15.75
CA PHE A 26 -105.98 49.74 -16.02
C PHE A 26 -105.15 49.56 -17.29
N ARG A 27 -105.46 50.26 -18.39
CA ARG A 27 -104.64 50.23 -19.61
C ARG A 27 -103.20 50.71 -19.36
N ARG A 28 -103.01 51.81 -18.62
CA ARG A 28 -101.67 52.30 -18.25
C ARG A 28 -100.92 51.28 -17.39
N ASN A 29 -101.58 50.65 -16.41
CA ASN A 29 -100.99 49.64 -15.53
C ASN A 29 -100.60 48.38 -16.31
N VAL A 30 -101.44 47.91 -17.25
CA VAL A 30 -101.13 46.77 -18.12
C VAL A 30 -99.92 47.09 -19.01
N VAL A 31 -99.83 48.31 -19.55
CA VAL A 31 -98.68 48.75 -20.34
C VAL A 31 -97.41 48.86 -19.48
N SER A 32 -97.49 49.39 -18.25
CA SER A 32 -96.38 49.44 -17.29
C SER A 32 -95.89 48.04 -16.92
N LEU A 33 -96.82 47.14 -16.59
CA LEU A 33 -96.50 45.76 -16.25
C LEU A 33 -95.86 45.00 -17.43
N ALA A 34 -96.32 45.25 -18.66
CA ALA A 34 -95.69 44.68 -19.85
C ALA A 34 -94.26 45.21 -20.07
N ALA A 35 -94.01 46.48 -19.77
CA ALA A 35 -92.67 47.07 -19.83
C ALA A 35 -91.74 46.49 -18.74
N GLU A 36 -92.22 46.37 -17.50
CA GLU A 36 -91.49 45.75 -16.38
C GLU A 36 -91.18 44.27 -16.66
N LEU A 37 -92.13 43.50 -17.18
CA LEU A 37 -91.91 42.10 -17.57
C LEU A 37 -90.86 41.99 -18.68
N LYS A 38 -90.88 42.89 -19.66
CA LYS A 38 -89.88 42.94 -20.72
C LYS A 38 -88.49 43.26 -20.15
N GLU A 39 -88.39 44.21 -19.24
CA GLU A 39 -87.13 44.57 -18.57
C GLU A 39 -86.58 43.42 -17.73
N VAL A 40 -87.42 42.79 -16.89
CA VAL A 40 -87.03 41.64 -16.07
C VAL A 40 -86.58 40.48 -16.97
N ARG A 41 -87.27 40.24 -18.09
CA ARG A 41 -86.87 39.22 -19.08
C ARG A 41 -85.52 39.55 -19.73
N SER A 42 -85.28 40.81 -20.09
CA SER A 42 -83.98 41.25 -20.62
C SER A 42 -82.86 41.11 -19.60
N ARG A 43 -83.11 41.45 -18.32
CA ARG A 43 -82.16 41.27 -17.22
C ARG A 43 -81.86 39.79 -16.97
N LEU A 44 -82.89 38.94 -16.98
CA LEU A 44 -82.72 37.49 -16.84
C LEU A 44 -81.87 36.92 -17.98
N ALA A 45 -82.15 37.29 -19.23
CA ALA A 45 -81.36 36.85 -20.38
C ALA A 45 -79.88 37.31 -20.29
N TYR A 46 -79.62 38.54 -19.82
CA TYR A 46 -78.26 39.03 -19.57
C TYR A 46 -77.56 38.22 -18.47
N GLN A 47 -78.27 37.94 -17.38
CA GLN A 47 -77.73 37.16 -16.26
C GLN A 47 -77.45 35.71 -16.67
N GLU A 48 -78.32 35.08 -17.45
CA GLU A 48 -78.08 33.75 -18.05
C GLU A 48 -76.84 33.76 -18.94
N GLN A 49 -76.68 34.76 -19.83
CA GLN A 49 -75.50 34.90 -20.67
C GLN A 49 -74.21 35.09 -19.84
N PHE A 50 -74.29 35.89 -18.75
CA PHE A 50 -73.18 36.09 -17.84
C PHE A 50 -72.75 34.78 -17.17
N PHE A 51 -73.69 34.00 -16.64
CA PHE A 51 -73.40 32.71 -16.02
C PHE A 51 -72.81 31.69 -17.00
N VAL A 52 -73.27 31.66 -18.25
CA VAL A 52 -72.67 30.80 -19.29
C VAL A 52 -71.22 31.19 -19.54
N ARG A 53 -70.94 32.50 -19.68
CA ARG A 53 -69.57 32.99 -19.90
C ARG A 53 -68.67 32.69 -18.71
N GLU A 54 -69.13 32.95 -17.49
CA GLU A 54 -68.40 32.65 -16.26
C GLU A 54 -68.07 31.14 -16.16
N THR A 55 -69.06 30.28 -16.41
CA THR A 55 -68.88 28.82 -16.36
C THR A 55 -67.82 28.35 -17.36
N LEU A 56 -67.82 28.90 -18.58
CA LEU A 56 -66.84 28.57 -19.61
C LEU A 56 -65.43 29.02 -19.19
N THR A 57 -65.28 30.24 -18.67
CA THR A 57 -63.98 30.72 -18.17
C THR A 57 -63.47 29.93 -16.97
N ARG A 58 -64.37 29.49 -16.08
CA ARG A 58 -64.02 28.63 -14.93
C ARG A 58 -63.55 27.26 -15.41
N GLN A 59 -64.23 26.68 -16.39
CA GLN A 59 -63.85 25.39 -16.97
C GLN A 59 -62.48 25.46 -17.67
N GLU A 60 -62.21 26.54 -18.41
CA GLU A 60 -60.89 26.79 -19.02
C GLU A 60 -59.80 26.91 -17.95
N ALA A 61 -60.03 27.72 -16.91
CA ALA A 61 -59.10 27.88 -15.79
C ALA A 61 -58.85 26.54 -15.05
N GLU A 62 -59.90 25.75 -14.81
CA GLU A 62 -59.79 24.44 -14.16
C GLU A 62 -58.97 23.45 -15.01
N SER A 63 -59.20 23.42 -16.33
CA SER A 63 -58.42 22.55 -17.23
C SER A 63 -56.94 22.95 -17.25
N LYS A 64 -56.64 24.26 -17.20
CA LYS A 64 -55.27 24.78 -17.15
C LYS A 64 -54.60 24.46 -15.82
N ALA A 65 -55.32 24.60 -14.71
CA ALA A 65 -54.84 24.24 -13.38
C ALA A 65 -54.49 22.74 -13.29
N LYS A 66 -55.38 21.85 -13.80
CA LYS A 66 -55.11 20.40 -13.86
C LYS A 66 -53.87 20.08 -14.69
N LYS A 67 -53.70 20.71 -15.85
CA LYS A 67 -52.50 20.53 -16.68
C LYS A 67 -51.22 20.97 -15.96
N MET A 68 -51.27 22.11 -15.26
CA MET A 68 -50.13 22.57 -14.45
C MET A 68 -49.82 21.62 -13.29
N GLU A 69 -50.84 21.07 -12.64
CA GLU A 69 -50.68 20.08 -11.57
C GLU A 69 -50.00 18.79 -12.07
N GLU A 70 -50.39 18.29 -13.24
CA GLU A 70 -49.74 17.15 -13.89
C GLU A 70 -48.26 17.43 -14.22
N GLU A 71 -47.94 18.62 -14.74
CA GLU A 71 -46.57 19.03 -15.02
C GLU A 71 -45.73 19.13 -13.73
N ILE A 72 -46.29 19.70 -12.66
CA ILE A 72 -45.63 19.77 -11.34
C ILE A 72 -45.34 18.37 -10.81
N ASN A 73 -46.31 17.46 -10.87
CA ASN A 73 -46.14 16.08 -10.42
C ASN A 73 -45.03 15.35 -11.21
N LYS A 74 -44.97 15.57 -12.53
CA LYS A 74 -43.91 15.02 -13.39
C LYS A 74 -42.54 15.59 -13.02
N LEU A 75 -42.44 16.90 -12.81
CA LEU A 75 -41.19 17.56 -12.43
C LEU A 75 -40.72 17.10 -11.06
N GLN A 76 -41.62 16.94 -10.09
CA GLN A 76 -41.30 16.44 -8.75
C GLN A 76 -40.71 15.03 -8.81
N LYS A 77 -41.33 14.12 -9.59
CA LYS A 77 -40.82 12.76 -9.77
C LYS A 77 -39.41 12.74 -10.39
N ASN A 78 -39.18 13.56 -11.42
CA ASN A 78 -37.88 13.67 -12.06
C ASN A 78 -36.81 14.22 -11.10
N LEU A 79 -37.18 15.20 -10.26
CA LEU A 79 -36.27 15.77 -9.25
C LEU A 79 -35.88 14.72 -8.20
N GLU A 80 -36.82 13.91 -7.75
CA GLU A 80 -36.57 12.86 -6.77
C GLU A 80 -35.66 11.75 -7.32
N GLU A 81 -35.86 11.34 -8.57
CA GLU A 81 -34.98 10.41 -9.28
C GLU A 81 -33.55 10.97 -9.40
N LYS A 82 -33.41 12.22 -9.83
CA LYS A 82 -32.11 12.90 -9.94
C LYS A 82 -31.42 13.04 -8.59
N ASN A 83 -32.17 13.30 -7.52
CA ASN A 83 -31.63 13.36 -6.17
C ASN A 83 -31.11 11.99 -5.72
N GLY A 84 -31.83 10.90 -6.03
CA GLY A 84 -31.37 9.54 -5.78
C GLY A 84 -30.09 9.20 -6.54
N GLU A 85 -30.00 9.56 -7.83
CA GLU A 85 -28.79 9.41 -8.64
C GLU A 85 -27.60 10.17 -8.04
N LEU A 86 -27.82 11.42 -7.60
CA LEU A 86 -26.79 12.25 -6.97
C LEU A 86 -26.31 11.66 -5.65
N GLN A 87 -27.21 11.15 -4.81
CA GLN A 87 -26.83 10.50 -3.55
C GLN A 87 -26.01 9.23 -3.80
N PHE A 88 -26.41 8.40 -4.77
CA PHE A 88 -25.63 7.22 -5.16
C PHE A 88 -24.26 7.59 -5.72
N SER A 89 -24.19 8.64 -6.56
CA SER A 89 -22.94 9.18 -7.08
C SER A 89 -22.03 9.69 -5.96
N ALA A 90 -22.58 10.44 -4.99
CA ALA A 90 -21.84 10.95 -3.84
C ALA A 90 -21.24 9.83 -2.99
N LEU A 91 -22.02 8.78 -2.71
CA LEU A 91 -21.53 7.59 -1.98
C LEU A 91 -20.39 6.87 -2.72
N ASN A 92 -20.49 6.76 -4.05
CA ASN A 92 -19.42 6.18 -4.85
C ASN A 92 -18.17 7.05 -4.84
N THR A 93 -18.30 8.37 -4.97
CA THR A 93 -17.17 9.31 -4.88
C THR A 93 -16.49 9.21 -3.52
N GLU A 94 -17.25 9.14 -2.42
CA GLU A 94 -16.69 8.96 -1.07
C GLU A 94 -15.88 7.65 -0.97
N LYS A 95 -16.39 6.56 -1.57
CA LYS A 95 -15.66 5.29 -1.63
C LYS A 95 -14.34 5.41 -2.40
N TYR A 96 -14.33 6.10 -3.54
CA TYR A 96 -13.10 6.31 -4.31
C TYR A 96 -12.09 7.20 -3.58
N VAL A 97 -12.55 8.22 -2.86
CA VAL A 97 -11.69 9.06 -2.02
C VAL A 97 -10.99 8.22 -0.95
N LYS A 98 -11.73 7.36 -0.25
CA LYS A 98 -11.13 6.44 0.75
C LYS A 98 -10.08 5.52 0.13
N GLN A 99 -10.36 4.96 -1.06
CA GLN A 99 -9.38 4.12 -1.78
C GLN A 99 -8.13 4.91 -2.19
N LEU A 100 -8.28 6.17 -2.60
CA LEU A 100 -7.14 7.03 -2.93
C LEU A 100 -6.30 7.36 -1.70
N ASP A 101 -6.92 7.62 -0.55
CA ASP A 101 -6.21 7.85 0.71
C ASP A 101 -5.44 6.60 1.16
N ASP A 102 -6.06 5.41 1.06
CA ASP A 102 -5.40 4.14 1.33
C ASP A 102 -4.18 3.94 0.42
N LEU A 103 -4.32 4.17 -0.89
CA LEU A 103 -3.21 4.06 -1.85
C LEU A 103 -2.10 5.07 -1.56
N LYS A 104 -2.46 6.30 -1.19
CA LYS A 104 -1.50 7.34 -0.82
C LYS A 104 -0.71 6.95 0.43
N SER A 105 -1.36 6.34 1.41
CA SER A 105 -0.69 5.83 2.61
C SER A 105 0.28 4.68 2.29
N GLN A 106 -0.12 3.75 1.42
CA GLN A 106 0.75 2.66 0.95
C GLN A 106 1.95 3.18 0.16
N LEU A 107 1.74 4.17 -0.70
CA LEU A 107 2.81 4.81 -1.47
C LEU A 107 3.82 5.48 -0.54
N SER A 108 3.35 6.21 0.47
CA SER A 108 4.22 6.85 1.47
C SER A 108 5.06 5.82 2.25
N ALA A 109 4.46 4.70 2.67
CA ALA A 109 5.18 3.63 3.36
C ALA A 109 6.22 2.94 2.44
N THR A 110 5.86 2.73 1.17
CA THR A 110 6.76 2.16 0.16
C THR A 110 7.93 3.09 -0.12
N GLN A 111 7.68 4.39 -0.26
CA GLN A 111 8.71 5.40 -0.46
C GLN A 111 9.69 5.43 0.73
N ALA A 112 9.19 5.47 1.97
CA ALA A 112 10.05 5.44 3.15
C ALA A 112 10.93 4.18 3.22
N THR A 113 10.39 3.03 2.79
CA THR A 113 11.14 1.77 2.73
C THR A 113 12.20 1.79 1.63
N ALA A 114 11.87 2.35 0.46
CA ALA A 114 12.79 2.51 -0.65
C ALA A 114 13.94 3.45 -0.25
N ASP A 115 13.64 4.58 0.39
CA ASP A 115 14.63 5.55 0.86
C ASP A 115 15.58 4.95 1.92
N ALA A 116 15.03 4.20 2.88
CA ALA A 116 15.84 3.48 3.87
C ALA A 116 16.74 2.41 3.21
N SER A 117 16.22 1.71 2.19
CA SER A 117 16.99 0.72 1.44
C SER A 117 18.10 1.36 0.61
N ALA A 118 17.84 2.52 -0.01
CA ALA A 118 18.84 3.28 -0.75
C ALA A 118 19.97 3.75 0.18
N ALA A 119 19.63 4.34 1.33
CA ALA A 119 20.62 4.75 2.34
C ALA A 119 21.45 3.56 2.85
N SER A 120 20.82 2.40 3.07
CA SER A 120 21.53 1.18 3.47
C SER A 120 22.47 0.67 2.38
N ALA A 121 22.07 0.74 1.10
CA ALA A 121 22.90 0.34 -0.02
C ALA A 121 24.12 1.26 -0.20
N GLU A 122 23.92 2.58 -0.09
CA GLU A 122 25.01 3.56 -0.10
C GLU A 122 25.99 3.33 1.05
N SER A 123 25.50 3.08 2.26
CA SER A 123 26.35 2.75 3.41
C SER A 123 27.15 1.47 3.17
N ALA A 124 26.53 0.43 2.61
CA ALA A 124 27.23 -0.83 2.30
C ALA A 124 28.28 -0.62 1.20
N GLN A 125 27.98 0.18 0.18
CA GLN A 125 28.94 0.52 -0.88
C GLN A 125 30.15 1.28 -0.31
N LEU A 126 29.94 2.24 0.59
CA LEU A 126 31.01 2.95 1.28
C LEU A 126 31.88 1.99 2.10
N GLN A 127 31.30 1.03 2.80
CA GLN A 127 32.05 0.02 3.54
C GLN A 127 32.88 -0.87 2.60
N CYS A 128 32.31 -1.30 1.46
CA CYS A 128 33.05 -2.05 0.44
C CYS A 128 34.24 -1.26 -0.11
N LEU A 129 34.09 0.06 -0.32
CA LEU A 129 35.17 0.92 -0.77
C LEU A 129 36.30 1.04 0.27
N VAL A 130 35.96 1.07 1.56
CA VAL A 130 36.97 1.06 2.65
C VAL A 130 37.73 -0.27 2.65
N LEU A 131 37.02 -1.39 2.61
CA LEU A 131 37.64 -2.72 2.58
C LEU A 131 38.52 -2.94 1.34
N LEU A 132 38.14 -2.38 0.20
CA LEU A 132 38.94 -2.44 -1.03
C LEU A 132 40.30 -1.74 -0.82
N LYS A 133 40.31 -0.55 -0.21
CA LYS A 133 41.55 0.18 0.10
C LYS A 133 42.43 -0.60 1.07
N GLU A 134 41.85 -1.16 2.13
CA GLU A 134 42.59 -1.99 3.08
C GLU A 134 43.21 -3.22 2.39
N LEU A 135 42.49 -3.83 1.45
CA LEU A 135 42.99 -4.97 0.68
C LEU A 135 44.18 -4.57 -0.20
N ASP A 136 44.10 -3.41 -0.87
CA ASP A 136 45.18 -2.88 -1.71
C ASP A 136 46.45 -2.58 -0.91
N GLU A 137 46.29 -2.00 0.29
CA GLU A 137 47.40 -1.76 1.22
C GLU A 137 48.05 -3.07 1.67
N LYS A 138 47.23 -4.07 2.06
CA LYS A 138 47.72 -5.39 2.45
C LYS A 138 48.43 -6.11 1.29
N ASN A 139 47.90 -5.99 0.08
CA ASN A 139 48.51 -6.58 -1.11
C ASN A 139 49.88 -5.95 -1.40
N SER A 140 50.01 -4.64 -1.23
CA SER A 140 51.28 -3.91 -1.38
C SER A 140 52.31 -4.37 -0.34
N SER A 141 51.89 -4.46 0.92
CA SER A 141 52.74 -4.98 2.01
C SER A 141 53.18 -6.43 1.76
N LEU A 142 52.27 -7.29 1.27
CA LEU A 142 52.59 -8.68 0.97
C LEU A 142 53.68 -8.79 -0.11
N LYS A 143 53.61 -7.98 -1.17
CA LYS A 143 54.66 -7.93 -2.21
C LYS A 143 56.01 -7.49 -1.64
N GLU A 144 56.04 -6.53 -0.73
CA GLU A 144 57.29 -6.14 -0.05
C GLU A 144 57.86 -7.27 0.80
N HIS A 145 56.99 -8.01 1.50
CA HIS A 145 57.39 -9.20 2.24
C HIS A 145 57.94 -10.29 1.33
N GLU A 146 57.29 -10.54 0.19
CA GLU A 146 57.75 -11.49 -0.82
C GLU A 146 59.17 -11.14 -1.32
N VAL A 147 59.42 -9.88 -1.66
CA VAL A 147 60.75 -9.40 -2.08
C VAL A 147 61.79 -9.64 -0.97
N ARG A 148 61.46 -9.34 0.29
CA ARG A 148 62.37 -9.58 1.42
C ARG A 148 62.68 -11.07 1.62
N VAL A 149 61.67 -11.93 1.50
CA VAL A 149 61.84 -13.38 1.61
C VAL A 149 62.72 -13.91 0.49
N ASN A 150 62.50 -13.46 -0.75
CA ASN A 150 63.33 -13.84 -1.89
C ASN A 150 64.81 -13.45 -1.66
N LYS A 151 65.06 -12.22 -1.19
CA LYS A 151 66.41 -11.76 -0.86
C LYS A 151 67.07 -12.59 0.26
N LEU A 152 66.31 -12.96 1.29
CA LEU A 152 66.82 -13.85 2.34
C LEU A 152 67.12 -15.25 1.80
N GLY A 153 66.30 -15.76 0.87
CA GLY A 153 66.56 -17.00 0.16
C GLY A 153 67.89 -16.96 -0.60
N GLU A 154 68.13 -15.91 -1.38
CA GLU A 154 69.40 -15.70 -2.09
C GLU A 154 70.61 -15.64 -1.14
N GLN A 155 70.47 -14.97 0.02
CA GLN A 155 71.52 -14.93 1.04
C GLN A 155 71.80 -16.31 1.64
N LEU A 156 70.75 -17.10 1.87
CA LEU A 156 70.87 -18.44 2.41
C LEU A 156 71.57 -19.39 1.41
N ASP A 157 71.26 -19.27 0.12
CA ASP A 157 71.93 -20.00 -0.96
C ASP A 157 73.43 -19.66 -1.03
N LEU A 158 73.79 -18.39 -0.89
CA LEU A 158 75.20 -17.96 -0.85
C LEU A 158 75.93 -18.55 0.36
N LEU A 159 75.33 -18.45 1.55
CA LEU A 159 75.91 -19.02 2.77
C LEU A 159 76.06 -20.54 2.69
N GLN A 160 75.12 -21.23 2.05
CA GLN A 160 75.19 -22.68 1.84
C GLN A 160 76.35 -23.07 0.92
N LYS A 161 76.57 -22.32 -0.17
CA LYS A 161 77.73 -22.51 -1.06
C LYS A 161 79.07 -22.27 -0.33
N ASP A 162 79.15 -21.20 0.46
CA ASP A 162 80.33 -20.88 1.27
C ASP A 162 80.62 -21.98 2.31
N LEU A 163 79.58 -22.49 2.96
CA LEU A 163 79.71 -23.58 3.93
C LEU A 163 80.22 -24.86 3.26
N GLN A 164 79.68 -25.22 2.09
CA GLN A 164 80.15 -26.37 1.31
C GLN A 164 81.62 -26.21 0.87
N ALA A 165 82.03 -25.00 0.46
CA ALA A 165 83.42 -24.70 0.13
C ALA A 165 84.35 -24.79 1.35
N ARG A 166 83.89 -24.34 2.52
CA ARG A 166 84.64 -24.51 3.77
C ARG A 166 84.78 -25.98 4.15
N GLU A 167 83.71 -26.77 4.05
CA GLU A 167 83.76 -28.21 4.33
C GLU A 167 84.75 -28.95 3.42
N SER A 168 84.81 -28.62 2.13
CA SER A 168 85.78 -29.22 1.21
C SER A 168 87.22 -28.81 1.55
N SER A 169 87.46 -27.53 1.84
CA SER A 169 88.77 -27.04 2.26
C SER A 169 89.24 -27.65 3.59
N GLN A 170 88.32 -27.84 4.54
CA GLN A 170 88.60 -28.45 5.83
C GLN A 170 88.92 -29.94 5.68
N ARG A 171 88.22 -30.65 4.79
CA ARG A 171 88.51 -32.05 4.48
C ARG A 171 89.90 -32.19 3.86
N GLN A 172 90.24 -31.35 2.88
CA GLN A 172 91.58 -31.31 2.30
C GLN A 172 92.65 -31.02 3.36
N LEU A 173 92.44 -30.01 4.21
CA LEU A 173 93.39 -29.68 5.27
C LEU A 173 93.57 -30.85 6.24
N LYS A 174 92.50 -31.56 6.60
CA LYS A 174 92.57 -32.74 7.46
C LYS A 174 93.40 -33.85 6.82
N ASP A 175 93.18 -34.14 5.54
CA ASP A 175 93.94 -35.16 4.81
C ASP A 175 95.45 -34.78 4.76
N GLU A 176 95.74 -33.50 4.59
CA GLU A 176 97.10 -32.95 4.57
C GLU A 176 97.80 -33.01 5.92
N VAL A 177 97.08 -32.66 6.99
CA VAL A 177 97.57 -32.78 8.37
C VAL A 177 97.88 -34.24 8.68
N VAL A 178 96.98 -35.17 8.35
CA VAL A 178 97.21 -36.62 8.58
C VAL A 178 98.45 -37.11 7.81
N ARG A 179 98.66 -36.63 6.58
CA ARG A 179 99.87 -36.97 5.81
C ARG A 179 101.13 -36.44 6.48
N VAL A 180 101.15 -35.15 6.84
CA VAL A 180 102.31 -34.53 7.51
C VAL A 180 102.57 -35.16 8.87
N GLU A 181 101.54 -35.46 9.65
CA GLU A 181 101.64 -36.20 10.91
C GLU A 181 102.29 -37.58 10.70
N HIS A 182 101.89 -38.29 9.64
CA HIS A 182 102.52 -39.56 9.28
C HIS A 182 103.99 -39.40 8.89
N ASP A 183 104.31 -38.38 8.08
CA ASP A 183 105.69 -38.07 7.67
C ASP A 183 106.57 -37.71 8.88
N ILE A 184 106.05 -36.91 9.81
CA ILE A 184 106.72 -36.54 11.07
C ILE A 184 106.91 -37.79 11.94
N MET A 185 105.88 -38.61 12.11
CA MET A 185 105.97 -39.83 12.92
C MET A 185 107.02 -40.79 12.34
N GLN A 186 107.07 -40.91 11.01
CA GLN A 186 108.09 -41.70 10.33
C GLN A 186 109.50 -41.10 10.47
N ALA A 187 109.63 -39.77 10.41
CA ALA A 187 110.89 -39.07 10.64
C ALA A 187 111.36 -39.19 12.10
N LEU A 188 110.45 -39.11 13.08
CA LEU A 188 110.74 -39.29 14.50
C LEU A 188 111.14 -40.74 14.81
N ALA A 189 110.45 -41.73 14.24
CA ALA A 189 110.83 -43.13 14.33
C ALA A 189 112.24 -43.40 13.76
N LYS A 190 112.65 -42.63 12.73
CA LYS A 190 114.01 -42.64 12.16
C LYS A 190 115.01 -41.81 12.99
N SER A 191 114.56 -40.79 13.72
CA SER A 191 115.39 -39.80 14.43
C SER A 191 115.72 -40.17 15.88
N GLY A 192 115.02 -41.13 16.50
CA GLY A 192 115.39 -41.71 17.79
C GLY A 192 115.85 -40.72 18.87
N ALA A 193 115.04 -39.70 19.21
CA ALA A 193 115.39 -38.76 20.28
C ALA A 193 114.18 -38.29 21.13
N ASN A 194 114.43 -38.27 22.43
CA ASN A 194 113.56 -38.18 23.60
C ASN A 194 112.90 -36.79 23.86
N THR A 195 112.08 -36.26 22.94
CA THR A 195 111.42 -34.93 23.10
C THR A 195 109.89 -34.97 22.97
N ASP A 196 109.25 -36.04 23.44
CA ASP A 196 107.81 -36.34 23.24
C ASP A 196 106.85 -35.67 24.27
N CYS A 197 107.37 -34.89 25.22
CA CYS A 197 106.60 -34.39 26.38
C CYS A 197 105.95 -33.01 26.17
N GLU A 198 106.60 -32.09 25.44
CA GLU A 198 106.15 -30.70 25.32
C GLU A 198 105.05 -30.51 24.26
N LEU A 199 105.12 -31.24 23.14
CA LEU A 199 104.11 -31.17 22.07
C LEU A 199 102.75 -31.77 22.51
N ARG A 200 102.76 -32.76 23.41
CA ARG A 200 101.53 -33.37 23.94
C ARG A 200 100.77 -32.40 24.85
N LYS A 201 101.45 -31.57 25.63
CA LYS A 201 100.84 -30.54 26.49
C LYS A 201 100.17 -29.41 25.69
N VAL A 202 100.79 -28.96 24.60
CA VAL A 202 100.23 -27.89 23.75
C VAL A 202 98.96 -28.37 23.03
N LEU A 203 98.91 -29.65 22.63
CA LEU A 203 97.74 -30.25 22.00
C LEU A 203 96.54 -30.37 22.98
N ASP A 204 96.81 -30.76 24.22
CA ASP A 204 95.79 -30.89 25.27
C ASP A 204 95.20 -29.52 25.69
N GLU A 205 96.01 -28.46 25.75
CA GLU A 205 95.54 -27.09 26.08
C GLU A 205 94.70 -26.45 24.97
N VAL A 206 95.05 -26.68 23.70
CA VAL A 206 94.29 -26.15 22.54
C VAL A 206 92.96 -26.88 22.39
N SER A 207 92.92 -28.19 22.70
CA SER A 207 91.71 -29.01 22.71
C SER A 207 90.67 -28.52 23.75
N LEU A 208 91.11 -28.27 24.99
CA LEU A 208 90.23 -27.87 26.09
C LEU A 208 89.60 -26.49 25.87
N LYS A 209 90.37 -25.52 25.38
CA LYS A 209 89.87 -24.16 25.06
C LYS A 209 88.87 -24.17 23.89
N ASN A 210 89.02 -25.05 22.92
CA ASN A 210 88.05 -25.17 21.83
C ASN A 210 86.74 -25.82 22.28
N ILE A 211 86.80 -26.83 23.15
CA ILE A 211 85.62 -27.49 23.73
C ILE A 211 84.81 -26.49 24.58
N GLU A 212 85.48 -25.65 25.38
CA GLU A 212 84.81 -24.60 26.16
C GLU A 212 84.07 -23.57 25.29
N LYS A 213 84.68 -23.13 24.18
CA LYS A 213 84.04 -22.21 23.23
C LYS A 213 82.82 -22.86 22.56
N MET A 214 82.92 -24.15 22.24
CA MET A 214 81.82 -24.91 21.63
C MET A 214 80.63 -25.05 22.59
N ASN A 215 80.89 -25.34 23.87
CA ASN A 215 79.86 -25.42 24.90
C ASN A 215 79.15 -24.07 25.15
N LYS A 216 79.89 -22.95 25.12
CA LYS A 216 79.28 -21.61 25.17
C LYS A 216 78.37 -21.33 23.97
N LEU A 217 78.75 -21.76 22.78
CA LEU A 217 77.92 -21.59 21.59
C LEU A 217 76.65 -22.45 21.68
N LEU A 218 76.77 -23.69 22.16
CA LEU A 218 75.65 -24.61 22.35
C LEU A 218 74.62 -24.09 23.35
N THR A 219 75.09 -23.61 24.51
CA THR A 219 74.21 -23.02 25.54
C THR A 219 73.44 -21.81 25.04
N ASN A 220 74.09 -20.90 24.29
CA ASN A 220 73.40 -19.79 23.65
C ASN A 220 72.32 -20.25 22.65
N LYS A 221 72.60 -21.31 21.87
CA LYS A 221 71.65 -21.88 20.91
C LYS A 221 70.47 -22.56 21.59
N ASP A 222 70.70 -23.25 22.70
CA ASP A 222 69.62 -23.85 23.51
C ASP A 222 68.68 -22.77 24.08
N GLU A 223 69.22 -21.61 24.44
CA GLU A 223 68.45 -20.46 24.94
C GLU A 223 67.61 -19.80 23.83
N GLU A 224 68.17 -19.65 22.62
CA GLU A 224 67.41 -19.20 21.44
C GLU A 224 66.28 -20.19 21.08
N LEU A 225 66.58 -21.50 21.11
CA LEU A 225 65.58 -22.54 20.89
C LEU A 225 64.47 -22.53 21.93
N ALA A 226 64.77 -22.23 23.20
CA ALA A 226 63.77 -22.08 24.24
C ALA A 226 62.82 -20.91 23.95
N LYS A 227 63.36 -19.74 23.58
CA LYS A 227 62.55 -18.55 23.23
C LYS A 227 61.62 -18.81 22.05
N LEU A 228 62.13 -19.42 20.97
CA LEU A 228 61.31 -19.77 19.81
C LEU A 228 60.20 -20.76 20.19
N ARG A 229 60.47 -21.71 21.09
CA ARG A 229 59.47 -22.67 21.56
C ARG A 229 58.34 -21.97 22.32
N ASP A 230 58.68 -20.98 23.14
CA ASP A 230 57.70 -20.18 23.88
C ASP A 230 56.88 -19.29 22.95
N GLU A 231 57.49 -18.64 21.96
CA GLU A 231 56.78 -17.86 20.94
C GLU A 231 55.79 -18.72 20.14
N ILE A 232 56.21 -19.92 19.71
CA ILE A 232 55.33 -20.88 19.03
C ILE A 232 54.15 -21.24 19.94
N ARG A 233 54.39 -21.44 21.24
CA ARG A 233 53.35 -21.77 22.22
C ARG A 233 52.33 -20.64 22.39
N ILE A 234 52.81 -19.40 22.50
CA ILE A 234 51.96 -18.20 22.59
C ILE A 234 51.13 -18.04 21.31
N MET A 235 51.77 -18.14 20.14
CA MET A 235 51.11 -18.02 18.85
C MET A 235 50.04 -19.11 18.67
N SER A 236 50.35 -20.36 19.05
CA SER A 236 49.41 -21.48 19.02
C SER A 236 48.19 -21.24 19.92
N ALA A 237 48.40 -20.70 21.13
CA ALA A 237 47.30 -20.33 22.02
C ALA A 237 46.42 -19.22 21.43
N HIS A 238 47.04 -18.19 20.85
CA HIS A 238 46.31 -17.10 20.16
C HIS A 238 45.46 -17.64 19.01
N TRP A 239 46.05 -18.47 18.13
CA TRP A 239 45.31 -19.09 17.03
C TRP A 239 44.14 -19.95 17.52
N LYS A 240 44.35 -20.74 18.58
CA LYS A 240 43.27 -21.55 19.18
C LYS A 240 42.12 -20.71 19.71
N LEU A 241 42.40 -19.57 20.34
CA LEU A 241 41.37 -18.62 20.79
C LEU A 241 40.64 -17.98 19.60
N LYS A 242 41.38 -17.57 18.57
CA LYS A 242 40.81 -16.99 17.35
C LYS A 242 39.88 -17.96 16.63
N THR A 243 40.24 -19.25 16.56
CA THR A 243 39.38 -20.30 16.00
C THR A 243 38.07 -20.41 16.78
N LYS A 244 38.12 -20.47 18.11
CA LYS A 244 36.91 -20.55 18.95
C LYS A 244 35.99 -19.34 18.80
N GLU A 245 36.56 -18.14 18.66
CA GLU A 245 35.78 -16.92 18.43
C GLU A 245 35.04 -16.98 17.09
N LEU A 246 35.72 -17.41 16.02
CA LEU A 246 35.10 -17.57 14.69
C LEU A 246 34.00 -18.64 14.70
N GLU A 247 34.22 -19.77 15.38
CA GLU A 247 33.21 -20.82 15.57
C GLU A 247 31.96 -20.29 16.31
N SER A 248 32.16 -19.48 17.35
CA SER A 248 31.08 -18.82 18.10
C SER A 248 30.27 -17.86 17.22
N GLN A 249 30.94 -17.07 16.38
CA GLN A 249 30.26 -16.18 15.43
C GLN A 249 29.45 -16.95 14.39
N LEU A 250 30.01 -18.04 13.85
CA LEU A 250 29.33 -18.89 12.88
C LEU A 250 28.08 -19.54 13.47
N GLU A 251 28.15 -20.00 14.73
CA GLU A 251 27.01 -20.56 15.44
C GLU A 251 25.92 -19.50 15.73
N LYS A 252 26.30 -18.26 16.04
CA LYS A 252 25.34 -17.14 16.17
C LYS A 252 24.60 -16.88 14.86
N HIS A 253 25.32 -16.82 13.74
CA HIS A 253 24.72 -16.67 12.40
C HIS A 253 23.76 -17.82 12.08
N ARG A 254 24.17 -19.06 12.36
CA ARG A 254 23.33 -20.25 12.16
C ARG A 254 22.00 -20.17 12.93
N ARG A 255 22.00 -19.65 14.16
CA ARG A 255 20.77 -19.47 14.96
C ARG A 255 19.87 -18.37 14.38
N ALA A 256 20.45 -17.24 13.99
CA ALA A 256 19.72 -16.15 13.35
C ALA A 256 19.03 -16.63 12.06
N ASP A 257 19.72 -17.40 11.23
CA ASP A 257 19.16 -18.00 10.01
C ASP A 257 18.00 -18.95 10.31
N GLN A 258 18.09 -19.76 11.37
CA GLN A 258 16.99 -20.62 11.78
C GLN A 258 15.76 -19.82 12.24
N GLU A 259 15.95 -18.70 12.95
CA GLU A 259 14.85 -17.81 13.33
C GLU A 259 14.23 -17.13 12.11
N LEU A 260 15.04 -16.64 11.18
CA LEU A 260 14.57 -16.09 9.91
C LEU A 260 13.76 -17.12 9.13
N LYS A 261 14.27 -18.36 9.01
CA LYS A 261 13.55 -19.45 8.36
C LYS A 261 12.19 -19.73 9.00
N LYS A 262 12.10 -19.71 10.34
CA LYS A 262 10.82 -19.84 11.07
C LYS A 262 9.87 -18.69 10.74
N ARG A 263 10.35 -17.45 10.66
CA ARG A 263 9.53 -16.28 10.30
C ARG A 263 9.04 -16.35 8.86
N ILE A 264 9.91 -16.76 7.93
CA ILE A 264 9.56 -16.97 6.52
C ILE A 264 8.44 -18.01 6.39
N MET A 265 8.56 -19.17 7.05
CA MET A 265 7.51 -20.20 7.03
C MET A 265 6.16 -19.68 7.57
N LYS A 266 6.18 -18.86 8.63
CA LYS A 266 4.94 -18.23 9.14
C LYS A 266 4.33 -17.28 8.11
N LEU A 267 5.14 -16.45 7.45
CA LEU A 267 4.67 -15.52 6.43
C LEU A 267 4.12 -16.26 5.20
N GLU A 268 4.79 -17.33 4.75
CA GLU A 268 4.30 -18.19 3.68
C GLU A 268 2.94 -18.81 4.01
N PHE A 269 2.75 -19.26 5.26
CA PHE A 269 1.46 -19.76 5.72
C PHE A 269 0.37 -18.67 5.67
N CYS A 270 0.63 -17.49 6.24
CA CYS A 270 -0.33 -16.37 6.20
C CYS A 270 -0.66 -15.93 4.77
N LEU A 271 0.32 -15.95 3.88
CA LEU A 271 0.15 -15.61 2.47
C LEU A 271 -0.68 -16.67 1.73
N GLN A 272 -0.44 -17.95 2.00
CA GLN A 272 -1.23 -19.06 1.47
C GLN A 272 -2.68 -18.97 1.93
N GLU A 273 -2.91 -18.67 3.22
CA GLU A 273 -4.24 -18.47 3.79
C GLU A 273 -4.96 -17.29 3.12
N SER A 274 -4.30 -16.14 3.00
CA SER A 274 -4.84 -14.95 2.32
C SER A 274 -5.24 -15.27 0.88
N ARG A 275 -4.40 -15.99 0.12
CA ARG A 275 -4.72 -16.46 -1.23
C ARG A 275 -5.97 -17.35 -1.26
N THR A 276 -6.13 -18.24 -0.29
CA THR A 276 -7.35 -19.07 -0.21
C THR A 276 -8.60 -18.27 0.13
N GLN A 277 -8.49 -17.26 1.00
CA GLN A 277 -9.60 -16.36 1.31
C GLN A 277 -10.01 -15.52 0.08
N ILE A 278 -9.03 -14.99 -0.66
CA ILE A 278 -9.29 -14.27 -1.94
C ILE A 278 -10.05 -15.16 -2.92
N ARG A 279 -9.64 -16.43 -3.10
CA ARG A 279 -10.37 -17.37 -3.98
C ARG A 279 -11.81 -17.64 -3.51
N LYS A 280 -12.07 -17.66 -2.19
CA LYS A 280 -13.43 -17.80 -1.65
C LYS A 280 -14.26 -16.55 -1.95
N LEU A 281 -13.71 -15.36 -1.71
CA LEU A 281 -14.36 -14.09 -2.01
C LEU A 281 -14.67 -13.95 -3.49
N GLN A 282 -13.76 -14.34 -4.37
CA GLN A 282 -13.97 -14.35 -5.82
C GLN A 282 -15.16 -15.24 -6.20
N ARG A 283 -15.22 -16.48 -5.68
CA ARG A 283 -16.37 -17.37 -5.89
C ARG A 283 -17.69 -16.78 -5.36
N MET A 284 -17.67 -16.10 -4.23
CA MET A 284 -18.86 -15.40 -3.71
C MET A 284 -19.23 -14.19 -4.57
N GLY A 285 -18.25 -13.48 -5.14
CA GLY A 285 -18.45 -12.43 -6.14
C GLY A 285 -19.16 -12.97 -7.37
N GLU A 286 -18.60 -14.01 -7.99
CA GLU A 286 -19.17 -14.64 -9.20
C GLU A 286 -20.61 -15.14 -8.98
N ARG A 287 -20.93 -15.68 -7.79
CA ARG A 287 -22.31 -16.08 -7.46
C ARG A 287 -23.25 -14.88 -7.36
N ARG A 288 -22.80 -13.79 -6.73
CA ARG A 288 -23.58 -12.55 -6.65
C ARG A 288 -23.79 -11.95 -8.04
N ASP A 289 -22.76 -11.93 -8.86
CA ASP A 289 -22.83 -11.40 -10.23
C ASP A 289 -23.78 -12.22 -11.10
N LYS A 290 -23.77 -13.56 -10.96
CA LYS A 290 -24.76 -14.44 -11.61
C LYS A 290 -26.19 -14.14 -11.16
N ALA A 291 -26.42 -14.00 -9.85
CA ALA A 291 -27.75 -13.65 -9.33
C ALA A 291 -28.24 -12.28 -9.81
N ILE A 292 -27.35 -11.29 -9.86
CA ILE A 292 -27.65 -9.95 -10.38
C ILE A 292 -28.01 -10.03 -11.87
N LYS A 293 -27.25 -10.82 -12.65
CA LYS A 293 -27.53 -11.03 -14.07
C LYS A 293 -28.88 -11.70 -14.29
N GLU A 294 -29.20 -12.74 -13.52
CA GLU A 294 -30.50 -13.42 -13.59
C GLU A 294 -31.66 -12.50 -13.22
N LEU A 295 -31.53 -11.69 -12.17
CA LEU A 295 -32.54 -10.68 -11.81
C LEU A 295 -32.73 -9.64 -12.92
N ARG A 296 -31.65 -9.23 -13.59
CA ARG A 296 -31.71 -8.32 -14.74
C ARG A 296 -32.44 -8.97 -15.92
N ASP A 297 -32.12 -10.22 -16.24
CA ASP A 297 -32.76 -10.98 -17.32
C ASP A 297 -34.26 -11.24 -17.04
N GLN A 298 -34.64 -11.50 -15.77
CA GLN A 298 -36.04 -11.59 -15.33
C GLN A 298 -36.81 -10.28 -15.49
N LEU A 299 -36.16 -9.14 -15.21
CA LEU A 299 -36.72 -7.80 -15.45
C LEU A 299 -36.93 -7.55 -16.94
N SER A 300 -35.96 -7.90 -17.77
CA SER A 300 -36.06 -7.77 -19.23
C SER A 300 -37.12 -8.69 -19.85
N THR A 301 -37.29 -9.92 -19.36
CA THR A 301 -38.35 -10.84 -19.83
C THR A 301 -39.74 -10.41 -19.37
N LYS A 302 -39.89 -9.82 -18.17
CA LYS A 302 -41.15 -9.16 -17.77
C LYS A 302 -41.47 -7.94 -18.61
N GLN A 303 -40.46 -7.24 -19.14
CA GLN A 303 -40.65 -6.08 -20.01
C GLN A 303 -41.05 -6.46 -21.45
N VAL A 304 -40.73 -7.69 -21.90
CA VAL A 304 -41.07 -8.21 -23.24
C VAL A 304 -42.35 -9.07 -23.23
N GLY A 305 -42.73 -9.64 -22.09
CA GLY A 305 -43.87 -10.56 -21.94
C GLY A 305 -45.21 -9.94 -21.53
N THR A 306 -45.39 -8.61 -21.52
CA THR A 306 -46.66 -8.00 -21.09
C THR A 306 -47.11 -6.87 -22.01
N SER A 307 -47.42 -7.26 -23.26
CA SER A 307 -48.60 -6.71 -23.94
C SER A 307 -49.81 -7.56 -23.56
N SER A 308 -50.26 -7.45 -22.31
CA SER A 308 -51.60 -7.90 -21.94
C SER A 308 -52.15 -6.96 -20.90
N ASN A 309 -53.16 -6.26 -21.36
CA ASN A 309 -53.97 -5.28 -20.68
C ASN A 309 -54.65 -5.93 -19.46
N ASN A 310 -54.17 -5.66 -18.25
CA ASN A 310 -55.02 -5.74 -17.07
C ASN A 310 -54.50 -4.82 -15.96
N ASN A 311 -55.18 -3.69 -15.80
CA ASN A 311 -55.11 -2.84 -14.62
C ASN A 311 -55.62 -3.63 -13.40
N GLN A 312 -54.75 -4.42 -12.77
CA GLN A 312 -54.95 -4.79 -11.37
C GLN A 312 -54.18 -3.81 -10.51
N ASN A 313 -54.93 -2.92 -9.87
CA ASN A 313 -54.41 -1.93 -8.93
C ASN A 313 -53.58 -2.65 -7.86
N PHE A 314 -52.30 -2.28 -7.76
CA PHE A 314 -51.33 -2.77 -6.77
C PHE A 314 -51.88 -2.77 -5.33
N TRP A 315 -52.77 -1.82 -5.05
CA TRP A 315 -53.50 -1.62 -3.79
C TRP A 315 -54.43 -2.78 -3.38
N ASP A 316 -54.83 -3.65 -4.31
CA ASP A 316 -55.71 -4.78 -4.01
C ASP A 316 -54.98 -6.10 -3.74
N THR A 317 -53.65 -6.11 -3.83
CA THR A 317 -52.85 -7.30 -3.52
C THR A 317 -52.94 -7.61 -2.02
N SER A 318 -53.34 -8.83 -1.67
CA SER A 318 -53.56 -9.28 -0.29
C SER A 318 -52.40 -8.98 0.66
N GLY A 319 -51.16 -8.96 0.15
CA GLY A 319 -49.96 -8.61 0.93
C GLY A 319 -49.89 -7.14 1.36
N PHE A 320 -50.37 -6.19 0.54
CA PHE A 320 -50.36 -4.77 0.89
C PHE A 320 -51.37 -4.44 2.00
N LYS A 321 -52.56 -5.06 1.94
CA LYS A 321 -53.58 -4.96 3.00
C LYS A 321 -53.06 -5.48 4.35
N VAL A 322 -52.23 -6.53 4.34
CA VAL A 322 -51.58 -7.06 5.56
C VAL A 322 -50.55 -6.07 6.12
N VAL A 323 -49.71 -5.47 5.27
CA VAL A 323 -48.69 -4.49 5.72
C VAL A 323 -49.34 -3.23 6.29
N VAL A 324 -50.41 -2.72 5.68
CA VAL A 324 -51.13 -1.54 6.19
C VAL A 324 -51.85 -1.87 7.51
N SER A 325 -52.48 -3.04 7.62
CA SER A 325 -53.10 -3.52 8.85
C SER A 325 -52.10 -3.63 10.01
N MET A 326 -50.92 -4.20 9.76
CA MET A 326 -49.88 -4.35 10.77
C MET A 326 -49.25 -3.00 11.16
N SER A 327 -49.10 -2.09 10.21
CA SER A 327 -48.59 -0.73 10.46
C SER A 327 -49.57 0.09 11.30
N MET A 328 -50.89 -0.06 11.07
CA MET A 328 -51.92 0.61 11.86
C MET A 328 -51.99 0.07 13.29
N LEU A 329 -51.81 -1.25 13.48
CA LEU A 329 -51.70 -1.88 14.79
C LEU A 329 -50.52 -1.34 15.61
N MET A 330 -49.37 -1.15 14.95
CA MET A 330 -48.19 -0.55 15.59
C MET A 330 -48.45 0.91 15.97
N LEU A 331 -49.09 1.70 15.11
CA LEU A 331 -49.43 3.10 15.42
C LEU A 331 -50.43 3.22 16.59
N VAL A 332 -51.40 2.31 16.70
CA VAL A 332 -52.35 2.27 17.82
C VAL A 332 -51.66 1.85 19.13
N LEU A 333 -50.69 0.92 19.07
CA LEU A 333 -49.89 0.54 20.23
C LEU A 333 -48.96 1.66 20.71
N PHE A 334 -48.41 2.46 19.78
CA PHE A 334 -47.56 3.61 20.12
C PHE A 334 -48.35 4.84 20.58
N SER A 335 -49.61 5.00 20.18
CA SER A 335 -50.46 6.12 20.62
C SER A 335 -51.12 5.89 21.99
N LYS A 336 -50.89 4.72 22.60
CA LYS A 336 -51.41 4.34 23.93
C LYS A 336 -50.33 4.31 25.02
N ARG A 337 -49.13 4.82 24.72
CA ARG A 337 -48.12 5.27 25.68
C ARG A 337 -48.15 6.78 25.75
#